data_AF-A0A7C5ZA62-F1
#
_entry.id   AF-A0A7C5ZA62-F1
#
_cell.length_a   1.000
_cell.length_b   1.000
_cell.length_c   1.000
_cell.angle_alpha   90.00
_cell.angle_beta   90.00
_cell.angle_gamma   90.00
#
_symmetry.space_group_name_H-M   'P 1'
#
loop_
_entity.id
_entity.type
_entity.pdbx_description
1 polymer ?
#
loop_
_entity_poly.entity_id
_entity_poly.type
_entity_poly.pdbx_seq_one_letter_code
_entity_poly.pdbx_strand_id
1 'polypeptide(L)'
;MARESYSVTEAARSLGISAPTVRRMAAEGALKGFRTPGGHLRITRDSLETVRTGTKEKREAQGPSPVLRNRRERVEELALEAQELRAEREIQRLRQEQDEAQAELEAEAKAEEREAEREAEAARLQLERVQVQQARERELREAERELQAFRARWLEETEKVLAQYRLSWLSDSQRREVLSTCEAEIGKRQVSDAPRMAVIIERTISGTIEPWDRKRQIEKLRTDISTVALWKLPSGATDPEKAQAASLIRQALEKLPANAADFELRAVAEEAIARLCRAIKRRELVQEATDWAAQQLPWEATDADKNSLRRECLEALAELPADVCEAEAREHLQDLVEEATKEIEDREAEKERERRKPQLVTLGVSQVFCYLLELKREGEISSEEAWDSELRQELEQAVREGLEDELSGDETPKEVQDIARQIMDDELE
;
A
#
# COMPACT_ATOMS: atom_id res chain seq x y z
N MET A 1 12.74 48.10 163.79
CA MET A 1 11.38 47.92 163.26
C MET A 1 11.43 46.82 162.20
N ALA A 2 10.71 45.72 162.40
CA ALA A 2 10.72 44.55 161.53
C ALA A 2 10.08 44.89 160.17
N ARG A 3 10.86 44.82 159.08
CA ARG A 3 10.38 45.09 157.72
C ARG A 3 9.55 43.91 157.23
N GLU A 4 8.25 44.11 157.05
CA GLU A 4 7.36 43.12 156.46
C GLU A 4 7.78 42.83 155.00
N SER A 5 7.99 41.54 154.69
CA SER A 5 8.43 41.09 153.36
C SER A 5 7.55 39.94 152.87
N TYR A 6 7.12 40.01 151.60
CA TYR A 6 6.30 38.99 150.96
C TYR A 6 7.17 37.93 150.27
N SER A 7 6.69 36.69 150.24
CA SER A 7 7.26 35.69 149.33
C SER A 7 6.97 36.05 147.87
N VAL A 8 7.77 35.51 146.93
CA VAL A 8 7.55 35.73 145.48
C VAL A 8 6.12 35.35 145.05
N THR A 9 5.56 34.28 145.60
CA THR A 9 4.21 33.81 145.25
C THR A 9 3.13 34.75 145.79
N GLU A 10 3.33 35.32 146.97
CA GLU A 10 2.42 36.34 147.53
C GLU A 10 2.54 37.67 146.79
N ALA A 11 3.76 38.08 146.42
CA ALA A 11 4.04 39.25 145.60
C ALA A 11 3.36 39.16 144.22
N ALA A 12 3.47 38.00 143.58
CA ALA A 12 2.84 37.67 142.30
C ALA A 12 1.32 37.80 142.39
N ARG A 13 0.72 37.20 143.43
CA ARG A 13 -0.73 37.26 143.66
C ARG A 13 -1.20 38.69 143.96
N SER A 14 -0.41 39.50 144.68
CA SER A 14 -0.75 40.89 144.98
C SER A 14 -0.66 41.83 143.77
N LEU A 15 0.17 41.53 142.77
CA LEU A 15 0.32 42.32 141.54
C LEU A 15 -0.48 41.77 140.36
N GLY A 16 -1.17 40.63 140.52
CA GLY A 16 -1.94 39.98 139.47
C GLY A 16 -1.08 39.36 138.35
N ILE A 17 0.21 39.08 138.62
CA ILE A 17 1.16 38.55 137.63
C ILE A 17 1.71 37.19 138.06
N SER A 18 2.35 36.46 137.14
CA SER A 18 2.93 35.16 137.44
C SER A 18 4.26 35.27 138.22
N ALA A 19 4.56 34.26 139.03
CA ALA A 19 5.77 34.23 139.86
C ALA A 19 7.10 34.35 139.07
N PRO A 20 7.26 33.79 137.85
CA PRO A 20 8.47 34.01 137.03
C PRO A 20 8.68 35.48 136.67
N THR A 21 7.61 36.20 136.34
CA THR A 21 7.67 37.63 136.01
C THR A 21 8.13 38.45 137.21
N VAL A 22 7.65 38.14 138.43
CA VAL A 22 8.14 38.79 139.66
C VAL A 22 9.63 38.53 139.87
N ARG A 23 10.11 37.30 139.62
CA ARG A 23 11.56 37.00 139.71
C ARG A 23 12.36 37.80 138.68
N ARG A 24 11.85 37.93 137.45
CA ARG A 24 12.49 38.74 136.41
C ARG A 24 12.53 40.22 136.81
N MET A 25 11.42 40.78 137.29
CA MET A 25 11.36 42.17 137.76
C MET A 25 12.30 42.43 138.94
N ALA A 26 12.50 41.44 139.83
CA ALA A 26 13.50 41.56 140.89
C ALA A 26 14.94 41.45 140.36
N ALA A 27 15.20 40.61 139.36
CA ALA A 27 16.52 40.50 138.72
C ALA A 27 16.89 41.76 137.91
N GLU A 28 15.91 42.40 137.27
CA GLU A 28 16.06 43.67 136.55
C GLU A 28 16.07 44.90 137.50
N GLY A 29 15.94 44.69 138.82
CA GLY A 29 15.98 45.75 139.83
C GLY A 29 14.70 46.59 139.94
N ALA A 30 13.66 46.24 139.18
CA ALA A 30 12.36 46.92 139.22
C ALA A 30 11.57 46.64 140.51
N LEU A 31 11.83 45.51 141.19
CA LEU A 31 11.32 45.21 142.53
C LEU A 31 12.48 44.95 143.48
N LYS A 32 12.53 45.66 144.61
CA LYS A 32 13.55 45.45 145.64
C LYS A 32 13.19 44.22 146.48
N GLY A 33 14.10 43.25 146.48
CA GLY A 33 14.00 42.05 147.28
C GLY A 33 15.36 41.56 147.73
N PHE A 34 15.37 40.73 148.76
CA PHE A 34 16.57 40.08 149.29
C PHE A 34 16.36 38.57 149.35
N ARG A 35 17.44 37.80 149.25
CA ARG A 35 17.39 36.34 149.43
C ARG A 35 17.71 36.01 150.87
N THR A 36 16.95 35.09 151.46
CA THR A 36 17.27 34.55 152.79
C THR A 36 18.44 33.56 152.69
N PRO A 37 19.14 33.21 153.79
CA PRO A 37 20.24 32.25 153.75
C PRO A 37 19.88 30.89 153.12
N GLY A 38 18.61 30.49 153.17
CA GLY A 38 18.07 29.31 152.47
C GLY A 38 17.75 29.49 150.98
N GLY A 39 18.15 30.61 150.37
CA GLY A 39 18.07 30.86 148.92
C GLY A 39 16.74 31.39 148.40
N HIS A 40 15.69 31.50 149.22
CA HIS A 40 14.38 32.01 148.79
C HIS A 40 14.36 33.54 148.70
N LEU A 41 13.84 34.07 147.60
CA LEU A 41 13.68 35.51 147.36
C LEU A 41 12.45 36.04 148.12
N ARG A 42 12.63 37.15 148.87
CA ARG A 42 11.57 37.89 149.55
C ARG A 42 11.54 39.33 149.03
N ILE A 43 10.36 39.82 148.64
CA ILE A 43 10.15 41.17 148.10
C ILE A 43 9.68 42.06 149.26
N THR A 44 10.27 43.24 149.43
CA THR A 44 9.86 44.15 150.51
C THR A 44 8.52 44.81 150.18
N ARG A 45 7.62 44.91 151.18
CA ARG A 45 6.27 45.46 151.02
C ARG A 45 6.26 46.82 150.34
N ASP A 46 7.14 47.73 150.77
CA ASP A 46 7.22 49.10 150.24
C ASP A 46 7.46 49.13 148.73
N SER A 47 8.27 48.20 148.20
CA SER A 47 8.59 48.12 146.76
C SER A 47 7.43 47.54 145.95
N LEU A 48 6.61 46.71 146.58
CA LEU A 48 5.44 46.09 145.99
C LEU A 48 4.29 47.09 145.89
N GLU A 49 4.10 47.90 146.94
CA GLU A 49 3.10 48.96 146.95
C GLU A 49 3.44 50.08 145.97
N THR A 50 4.72 50.46 145.81
CA THR A 50 5.11 51.48 144.80
C THR A 50 4.81 51.08 143.35
N VAL A 51 4.88 49.78 143.03
CA VAL A 51 4.49 49.29 141.70
C VAL A 51 2.97 49.16 141.57
N ARG A 52 2.27 48.87 142.68
CA ARG A 52 0.81 48.72 142.72
C ARG A 52 0.05 50.05 142.68
N THR A 53 0.61 51.15 143.20
CA THR A 53 -0.03 52.47 143.24
C THR A 53 0.31 53.39 142.06
N GLY A 54 0.95 52.86 141.00
CA GLY A 54 0.92 53.48 139.68
C GLY A 54 1.46 54.92 139.60
N THR A 55 2.51 55.25 140.36
CA THR A 55 3.17 56.57 140.31
C THR A 55 4.65 56.38 139.99
N LYS A 56 5.00 56.39 138.69
CA LYS A 56 6.39 56.51 138.23
C LYS A 56 6.64 57.96 137.82
N GLU A 57 7.28 58.68 138.74
CA GLU A 57 7.70 60.07 138.56
C GLU A 57 8.74 60.23 137.44
N LYS A 58 8.56 61.32 136.70
CA LYS A 58 9.51 61.92 135.76
C LYS A 58 10.91 62.03 136.35
N ARG A 59 11.91 61.70 135.53
CA ARG A 59 13.26 62.26 135.66
C ARG A 59 13.57 63.10 134.44
N GLU A 60 13.54 64.41 134.64
CA GLU A 60 14.19 65.40 133.80
C GLU A 60 15.70 65.34 134.07
N ALA A 61 16.51 65.34 133.02
CA ALA A 61 17.93 65.73 133.09
C ALA A 61 18.44 66.11 131.70
N GLN A 62 18.64 67.42 131.53
CA GLN A 62 19.79 68.05 130.88
C GLN A 62 20.23 67.54 129.49
N GLY A 63 19.98 68.36 128.45
CA GLY A 63 20.71 68.27 127.18
C GLY A 63 22.22 68.46 127.38
N PRO A 64 23.06 67.86 126.53
CA PRO A 64 23.82 68.69 125.58
C PRO A 64 24.31 67.97 124.28
N SER A 65 24.81 68.81 123.37
CA SER A 65 25.94 68.60 122.44
C SER A 65 25.69 68.10 120.98
N PRO A 66 26.18 68.83 119.96
CA PRO A 66 25.83 68.69 118.53
C PRO A 66 26.63 67.61 117.78
N VAL A 67 26.88 66.44 118.38
CA VAL A 67 27.65 65.33 117.77
C VAL A 67 26.79 64.09 117.45
N LEU A 68 25.54 64.06 117.93
CA LEU A 68 24.60 62.93 117.70
C LEU A 68 23.64 63.12 116.51
N ARG A 69 23.73 64.22 115.76
CA ARG A 69 23.05 64.37 114.45
C ARG A 69 23.69 63.50 113.36
N ASN A 70 25.02 63.42 113.34
CA ASN A 70 25.78 62.62 112.36
C ASN A 70 25.54 61.10 112.43
N ARG A 71 25.00 60.57 113.54
CA ARG A 71 24.78 59.12 113.69
C ARG A 71 23.38 58.68 113.25
N ARG A 72 22.41 59.61 113.19
CA ARG A 72 21.04 59.32 112.75
C ARG A 72 20.91 59.40 111.23
N GLU A 73 21.59 60.38 110.62
CA GLU A 73 21.74 60.48 109.17
C GLU A 73 22.40 59.23 108.60
N ARG A 74 23.45 58.68 109.25
CA ARG A 74 24.16 57.47 108.82
C ARG A 74 23.33 56.18 108.81
N VAL A 75 22.29 56.07 109.64
CA VAL A 75 21.43 54.87 109.69
C VAL A 75 20.32 54.95 108.66
N GLU A 76 19.81 56.15 108.37
CA GLU A 76 18.88 56.38 107.27
C GLU A 76 19.58 56.25 105.91
N GLU A 77 20.84 56.68 105.80
CA GLU A 77 21.72 56.46 104.64
C GLU A 77 21.88 54.97 104.34
N LEU A 78 22.23 54.15 105.34
CA LEU A 78 22.41 52.69 105.16
C LEU A 78 21.11 51.94 104.84
N ALA A 79 19.96 52.44 105.31
CA ALA A 79 18.66 51.85 105.01
C ALA A 79 18.22 52.15 103.55
N LEU A 80 18.51 53.36 103.07
CA LEU A 80 18.32 53.75 101.68
C LEU A 80 19.30 53.00 100.77
N GLU A 81 20.59 52.93 101.12
CA GLU A 81 21.58 52.13 100.39
C GLU A 81 21.18 50.64 100.32
N ALA A 82 20.60 50.09 101.38
CA ALA A 82 20.11 48.70 101.37
C ALA A 82 18.83 48.50 100.53
N GLN A 83 18.04 49.55 100.30
CA GLN A 83 16.89 49.53 99.39
C GLN A 83 17.33 49.74 97.93
N GLU A 84 18.28 50.64 97.71
CA GLU A 84 18.92 50.89 96.41
C GLU A 84 19.63 49.62 95.92
N LEU A 85 20.41 48.94 96.75
CA LEU A 85 21.06 47.68 96.37
C LEU A 85 20.07 46.54 96.07
N ARG A 86 18.86 46.55 96.65
CA ARG A 86 17.82 45.57 96.29
C ARG A 86 17.17 45.93 94.97
N ALA A 87 16.83 47.20 94.76
CA ALA A 87 16.29 47.68 93.50
C ALA A 87 17.29 47.51 92.35
N GLU A 88 18.59 47.73 92.58
CA GLU A 88 19.65 47.52 91.60
C GLU A 88 19.79 46.04 91.23
N ARG A 89 19.75 45.12 92.20
CA ARG A 89 19.76 43.68 91.92
C ARG A 89 18.52 43.23 91.16
N GLU A 90 17.37 43.81 91.45
CA GLU A 90 16.12 43.50 90.77
C GLU A 90 16.10 44.07 89.34
N ILE A 91 16.58 45.29 89.14
CA ILE A 91 16.80 45.89 87.82
C ILE A 91 17.83 45.08 87.02
N GLN A 92 18.91 44.65 87.65
CA GLN A 92 19.94 43.85 86.99
C GLN A 92 19.42 42.46 86.61
N ARG A 93 18.59 41.84 87.46
CA ARG A 93 17.91 40.59 87.16
C ARG A 93 16.90 40.75 86.01
N LEU A 94 16.08 41.80 86.03
CA LEU A 94 15.13 42.07 84.94
C LEU A 94 15.85 42.40 83.63
N ARG A 95 17.01 43.06 83.68
CA ARG A 95 17.87 43.26 82.49
C ARG A 95 18.43 41.94 81.97
N GLN A 96 18.90 41.06 82.85
CA GLN A 96 19.34 39.72 82.45
C GLN A 96 18.19 38.90 81.85
N GLU A 97 17.01 38.91 82.46
CA GLU A 97 15.82 38.24 81.93
C GLU A 97 15.37 38.85 80.59
N GLN A 98 15.51 40.17 80.39
CA GLN A 98 15.26 40.83 79.10
C GLN A 98 16.33 40.48 78.05
N ASP A 99 17.60 40.46 78.42
CA ASP A 99 18.71 40.12 77.53
C ASP A 99 18.62 38.63 77.13
N GLU A 100 18.24 37.75 78.05
CA GLU A 100 18.00 36.33 77.79
C GLU A 100 16.78 36.13 76.89
N ALA A 101 15.64 36.76 77.18
CA ALA A 101 14.46 36.69 76.31
C ALA A 101 14.73 37.29 74.92
N GLN A 102 15.49 38.37 74.84
CA GLN A 102 15.89 38.97 73.57
C GLN A 102 16.89 38.07 72.82
N ALA A 103 17.82 37.41 73.52
CA ALA A 103 18.72 36.43 72.92
C ALA A 103 17.98 35.17 72.43
N GLU A 104 16.95 34.71 73.13
CA GLU A 104 16.08 33.62 72.71
C GLU A 104 15.30 34.01 71.45
N LEU A 105 14.67 35.18 71.42
CA LEU A 105 13.98 35.68 70.23
C LEU A 105 14.93 35.87 69.04
N GLU A 106 16.16 36.37 69.27
CA GLU A 106 17.17 36.46 68.22
C GLU A 106 17.66 35.09 67.75
N ALA A 107 17.74 34.10 68.64
CA ALA A 107 18.13 32.73 68.31
C ALA A 107 17.02 32.01 67.52
N GLU A 108 15.76 32.20 67.90
CA GLU A 108 14.59 31.73 67.17
C GLU A 108 14.50 32.37 65.78
N ALA A 109 14.63 33.70 65.69
CA ALA A 109 14.65 34.40 64.40
C ALA A 109 15.79 33.91 63.49
N LYS A 110 17.00 33.71 64.05
CA LYS A 110 18.13 33.13 63.29
C LYS A 110 17.91 31.67 62.91
N ALA A 111 17.14 30.90 63.69
CA ALA A 111 16.78 29.52 63.37
C ALA A 111 15.76 29.48 62.23
N GLU A 112 14.72 30.32 62.29
CA GLU A 112 13.72 30.48 61.22
C GLU A 112 14.38 30.98 59.92
N GLU A 113 15.30 31.94 59.98
CA GLU A 113 16.06 32.39 58.81
C GLU A 113 16.86 31.24 58.18
N ARG A 114 17.53 30.42 58.98
CA ARG A 114 18.29 29.25 58.48
C ARG A 114 17.38 28.17 57.90
N GLU A 115 16.21 27.95 58.48
CA GLU A 115 15.23 27.00 57.94
C GLU A 115 14.66 27.52 56.62
N ALA A 116 14.29 28.80 56.55
CA ALA A 116 13.84 29.45 55.32
C ALA A 116 14.93 29.43 54.23
N GLU A 117 16.20 29.64 54.58
CA GLU A 117 17.33 29.50 53.66
C GLU A 117 17.46 28.07 53.13
N ARG A 118 17.36 27.05 54.01
CA ARG A 118 17.39 25.64 53.59
C ARG A 118 16.20 25.25 52.71
N GLU A 119 15.01 25.73 53.03
CA GLU A 119 13.81 25.51 52.21
C GLU A 119 13.94 26.21 50.85
N ALA A 120 14.47 27.43 50.81
CA ALA A 120 14.72 28.16 49.58
C ALA A 120 15.81 27.47 48.72
N GLU A 121 16.88 26.97 49.32
CA GLU A 121 17.92 26.19 48.63
C GLU A 121 17.36 24.86 48.11
N ALA A 122 16.57 24.15 48.91
CA ALA A 122 15.91 22.92 48.50
C ALA A 122 14.92 23.17 47.34
N ALA A 123 14.14 24.25 47.40
CA ALA A 123 13.24 24.66 46.33
C ALA A 123 14.00 25.03 45.05
N ARG A 124 15.15 25.72 45.16
CA ARG A 124 16.02 26.01 44.01
C ARG A 124 16.56 24.74 43.35
N LEU A 125 17.07 23.79 44.14
CA LEU A 125 17.56 22.52 43.63
C LEU A 125 16.44 21.68 42.98
N GLN A 126 15.22 21.73 43.52
CA GLN A 126 14.06 21.09 42.90
C GLN A 126 13.70 21.73 41.55
N LEU A 127 13.69 23.06 41.46
CA LEU A 127 13.46 23.77 40.21
C LEU A 127 14.52 23.40 39.16
N GLU A 128 15.79 23.35 39.54
CA GLU A 128 16.88 22.96 38.63
C GLU A 128 16.72 21.52 38.12
N ARG A 129 16.37 20.57 39.00
CA ARG A 129 16.09 19.19 38.60
C ARG A 129 14.93 19.10 37.60
N VAL A 130 13.85 19.83 37.86
CA VAL A 130 12.70 19.91 36.96
C VAL A 130 13.11 20.51 35.62
N GLN A 131 13.91 21.57 35.60
CA GLN A 131 14.41 22.18 34.37
C GLN A 131 15.28 21.23 33.54
N VAL A 132 16.21 20.50 34.18
CA VAL A 132 17.05 19.50 33.50
C VAL A 132 16.22 18.35 32.96
N GLN A 133 15.22 17.87 33.71
CA GLN A 133 14.30 16.84 33.23
C GLN A 133 13.48 17.33 32.04
N GLN A 134 12.93 18.55 32.11
CA GLN A 134 12.19 19.16 31.01
C GLN A 134 13.08 19.38 29.78
N ALA A 135 14.34 19.76 29.94
CA ALA A 135 15.29 19.90 28.85
C ALA A 135 15.55 18.55 28.15
N ARG A 136 15.82 17.49 28.92
CA ARG A 136 15.99 16.13 28.38
C ARG A 136 14.74 15.61 27.68
N GLU A 137 13.55 15.85 28.23
CA GLU A 137 12.29 15.48 27.57
C GLU A 137 12.10 16.22 26.24
N ARG A 138 12.49 17.50 26.18
CA ARG A 138 12.43 18.28 24.93
C ARG A 138 13.40 17.72 23.89
N GLU A 139 14.64 17.44 24.28
CA GLU A 139 15.65 16.83 23.40
C GLU A 139 15.18 15.47 22.86
N LEU A 140 14.61 14.62 23.70
CA LEU A 140 14.05 13.33 23.27
C LEU A 140 12.88 13.51 22.29
N ARG A 141 11.96 14.43 22.57
CA ARG A 141 10.84 14.74 21.67
C ARG A 141 11.32 15.33 20.34
N GLU A 142 12.35 16.17 20.36
CA GLU A 142 12.95 16.73 19.15
C GLU A 142 13.64 15.65 18.33
N ALA A 143 14.43 14.77 18.95
CA ALA A 143 15.04 13.63 18.28
C ALA A 143 14.01 12.65 17.67
N GLU A 144 12.91 12.38 18.38
CA GLU A 144 11.80 11.58 17.85
C GLU A 144 11.12 12.26 16.66
N ARG A 145 10.90 13.57 16.72
CA ARG A 145 10.34 14.35 15.60
C ARG A 145 11.26 14.36 14.39
N GLU A 146 12.56 14.53 14.60
CA GLU A 146 13.55 14.46 13.53
C GLU A 146 13.58 13.09 12.88
N LEU A 147 13.52 12.02 13.68
CA LEU A 147 13.45 10.65 13.15
C LEU A 147 12.14 10.40 12.38
N GLN A 148 11.00 10.88 12.87
CA GLN A 148 9.72 10.78 12.17
C GLN A 148 9.72 11.57 10.86
N ALA A 149 10.22 12.81 10.88
CA ALA A 149 10.36 13.65 9.69
C ALA A 149 11.31 13.02 8.67
N PHE A 150 12.42 12.44 9.13
CA PHE A 150 13.34 11.67 8.29
C PHE A 150 12.64 10.49 7.61
N ARG A 151 11.90 9.67 8.38
CA ARG A 151 11.17 8.51 7.84
C ARG A 151 10.09 8.95 6.84
N ALA A 152 9.29 9.96 7.18
CA ALA A 152 8.25 10.50 6.31
C ALA A 152 8.82 11.02 4.98
N ARG A 153 9.92 11.77 5.04
CA ARG A 153 10.61 12.28 3.84
C ARG A 153 11.05 11.15 2.91
N TRP A 154 11.63 10.07 3.46
CA TRP A 154 12.11 8.96 2.63
C TRP A 154 10.98 8.06 2.13
N LEU A 155 9.85 7.97 2.83
CA LEU A 155 8.64 7.35 2.32
C LEU A 155 8.07 8.14 1.14
N GLU A 156 7.98 9.47 1.25
CA GLU A 156 7.55 10.33 0.15
C GLU A 156 8.49 10.20 -1.07
N GLU A 157 9.79 10.12 -0.84
CA GLU A 157 10.76 9.90 -1.92
C GLU A 157 10.58 8.51 -2.57
N THR A 158 10.30 7.48 -1.77
CA THR A 158 9.99 6.13 -2.27
C THR A 158 8.73 6.16 -3.16
N GLU A 159 7.67 6.85 -2.72
CA GLU A 159 6.45 7.04 -3.51
C GLU A 159 6.73 7.77 -4.82
N LYS A 160 7.56 8.83 -4.80
CA LYS A 160 7.99 9.52 -6.03
C LYS A 160 8.71 8.60 -6.99
N VAL A 161 9.61 7.76 -6.50
CA VAL A 161 10.32 6.77 -7.34
C VAL A 161 9.34 5.75 -7.93
N LEU A 162 8.39 5.26 -7.16
CA LEU A 162 7.34 4.34 -7.64
C LEU A 162 6.36 4.99 -8.62
N ALA A 163 6.15 6.30 -8.52
CA ALA A 163 5.34 7.07 -9.45
C ALA A 163 6.02 7.32 -10.80
N GLN A 164 7.34 7.08 -10.92
CA GLN A 164 8.05 7.24 -12.19
C GLN A 164 7.50 6.28 -13.26
N TYR A 165 7.49 6.75 -14.52
CA TYR A 165 6.97 5.99 -15.66
C TYR A 165 7.60 4.59 -15.80
N ARG A 166 8.88 4.43 -15.43
CA ARG A 166 9.59 3.14 -15.49
C ARG A 166 8.97 2.03 -14.63
N LEU A 167 8.23 2.38 -13.57
CA LEU A 167 7.55 1.44 -12.67
C LEU A 167 6.02 1.48 -12.81
N SER A 168 5.50 2.18 -13.83
CA SER A 168 4.06 2.31 -14.09
C SER A 168 3.34 0.98 -14.27
N TRP A 169 4.06 -0.06 -14.70
CA TRP A 169 3.56 -1.41 -14.98
C TRP A 169 3.25 -2.23 -13.72
N LEU A 170 3.67 -1.79 -12.54
CA LEU A 170 3.34 -2.45 -11.28
C LEU A 170 1.87 -2.23 -10.93
N SER A 171 1.19 -3.31 -10.51
CA SER A 171 -0.16 -3.23 -9.96
C SER A 171 -0.18 -2.48 -8.62
N ASP A 172 -1.35 -2.00 -8.20
CA ASP A 172 -1.49 -1.34 -6.90
C ASP A 172 -1.13 -2.26 -5.72
N SER A 173 -1.37 -3.57 -5.84
CA SER A 173 -0.97 -4.54 -4.81
C SER A 173 0.55 -4.67 -4.73
N GLN A 174 1.23 -4.76 -5.87
CA GLN A 174 2.69 -4.82 -5.95
C GLN A 174 3.34 -3.53 -5.45
N ARG A 175 2.76 -2.37 -5.78
CA ARG A 175 3.23 -1.06 -5.27
C ARG A 175 3.13 -0.99 -3.75
N ARG A 176 2.02 -1.47 -3.16
CA ARG A 176 1.86 -1.54 -1.71
C ARG A 176 2.87 -2.47 -1.04
N GLU A 177 3.18 -3.61 -1.65
CA GLU A 177 4.18 -4.54 -1.14
C GLU A 177 5.60 -3.93 -1.17
N VAL A 178 5.96 -3.24 -2.25
CA VAL A 178 7.24 -2.51 -2.33
C VAL A 178 7.30 -1.39 -1.30
N LEU A 179 6.23 -0.60 -1.14
CA LEU A 179 6.14 0.45 -0.12
C LEU A 179 6.28 -0.13 1.28
N SER A 180 5.57 -1.21 1.62
CA SER A 180 5.66 -1.87 2.92
C SER A 180 7.07 -2.40 3.19
N THR A 181 7.73 -2.98 2.18
CA THR A 181 9.11 -3.45 2.29
C THR A 181 10.08 -2.29 2.51
N CYS A 182 9.90 -1.18 1.79
CA CYS A 182 10.70 0.02 1.96
C CYS A 182 10.46 0.69 3.32
N GLU A 183 9.22 0.73 3.80
CA GLU A 183 8.86 1.24 5.13
C GLU A 183 9.54 0.45 6.24
N ALA A 184 9.48 -0.89 6.17
CA ALA A 184 10.17 -1.77 7.09
C ALA A 184 11.69 -1.55 7.07
N GLU A 185 12.26 -1.27 5.89
CA GLU A 185 13.69 -1.02 5.75
C GLU A 185 14.09 0.38 6.26
N ILE A 186 13.30 1.42 5.96
CA ILE A 186 13.44 2.79 6.47
C ILE A 186 13.31 2.81 8.00
N GLY A 187 12.41 2.00 8.57
CA GLY A 187 12.20 1.87 10.01
C GLY A 187 13.46 1.44 10.77
N LYS A 188 14.37 0.69 10.14
CA LYS A 188 15.64 0.21 10.72
C LYS A 188 16.76 1.25 10.68
N ARG A 189 16.59 2.39 9.99
CA ARG A 189 17.64 3.36 9.71
C ARG A 189 17.58 4.56 10.64
N GLN A 190 18.73 5.19 10.86
CA GLN A 190 18.86 6.41 11.67
C GLN A 190 19.11 7.63 10.78
N VAL A 191 18.96 8.83 11.35
CA VAL A 191 19.17 10.11 10.65
C VAL A 191 20.59 10.20 10.06
N SER A 192 21.59 9.56 10.70
CA SER A 192 22.97 9.47 10.20
C SER A 192 23.10 8.72 8.86
N ASP A 193 22.14 7.85 8.52
CA ASP A 193 22.16 7.07 7.27
C ASP A 193 21.70 7.90 6.06
N ALA A 194 21.23 9.14 6.25
CA ALA A 194 20.67 10.00 5.19
C ALA A 194 21.47 10.01 3.88
N PRO A 195 22.82 10.08 3.85
CA PRO A 195 23.57 10.09 2.59
C PRO A 195 23.47 8.78 1.78
N ARG A 196 23.15 7.66 2.43
CA ARG A 196 23.09 6.33 1.80
C ARG A 196 21.67 5.86 1.53
N MET A 197 20.66 6.55 2.07
CA MET A 197 19.26 6.13 1.99
C MET A 197 18.75 5.98 0.56
N ALA A 198 19.12 6.87 -0.35
CA ALA A 198 18.71 6.78 -1.75
C ALA A 198 19.15 5.44 -2.39
N VAL A 199 20.41 5.03 -2.16
CA VAL A 199 20.96 3.77 -2.67
C VAL A 199 20.31 2.56 -2.00
N ILE A 200 20.04 2.66 -0.69
CA ILE A 200 19.35 1.60 0.06
C ILE A 200 17.94 1.39 -0.50
N ILE A 201 17.18 2.46 -0.69
CA ILE A 201 15.82 2.42 -1.23
C ILE A 201 15.83 1.86 -2.65
N GLU A 202 16.70 2.35 -3.53
CA GLU A 202 16.79 1.86 -4.91
C GLU A 202 17.12 0.35 -4.97
N ARG A 203 18.03 -0.11 -4.11
CA ARG A 203 18.37 -1.53 -4.00
C ARG A 203 17.21 -2.37 -3.48
N THR A 204 16.50 -1.90 -2.46
CA THR A 204 15.33 -2.59 -1.90
C THR A 204 14.22 -2.69 -2.95
N ILE A 205 13.87 -1.58 -3.60
CA ILE A 205 12.90 -1.53 -4.70
C ILE A 205 13.29 -2.52 -5.79
N SER A 206 14.54 -2.48 -6.25
CA SER A 206 15.03 -3.37 -7.31
C SER A 206 14.95 -4.84 -6.91
N GLY A 207 15.38 -5.19 -5.70
CA GLY A 207 15.33 -6.58 -5.19
C GLY A 207 13.91 -7.11 -5.04
N THR A 208 12.95 -6.28 -4.62
CA THR A 208 11.54 -6.67 -4.50
C THR A 208 10.89 -6.85 -5.87
N ILE A 209 11.23 -6.01 -6.86
CA ILE A 209 10.61 -6.02 -8.19
C ILE A 209 11.26 -7.05 -9.12
N GLU A 210 12.52 -7.43 -8.91
CA GLU A 210 13.29 -8.34 -9.79
C GLU A 210 12.54 -9.64 -10.17
N PRO A 211 11.82 -10.34 -9.26
CA PRO A 211 11.05 -11.52 -9.65
C PRO A 211 9.91 -11.21 -10.62
N TRP A 212 9.21 -10.08 -10.44
CA TRP A 212 8.11 -9.66 -11.31
C TRP A 212 8.62 -9.16 -12.66
N ASP A 213 9.72 -8.42 -12.67
CA ASP A 213 10.35 -7.95 -13.91
C ASP A 213 10.85 -9.14 -14.74
N ARG A 214 11.51 -10.12 -14.11
CA ARG A 214 11.89 -11.39 -14.78
C ARG A 214 10.68 -12.11 -15.38
N LYS A 215 9.60 -12.28 -14.61
CA LYS A 215 8.37 -12.92 -15.10
C LYS A 215 7.80 -12.18 -16.30
N ARG A 216 7.73 -10.86 -16.23
CA ARG A 216 7.24 -10.00 -17.32
C ARG A 216 8.13 -10.10 -18.56
N GLN A 217 9.44 -10.09 -18.40
CA GLN A 217 10.38 -10.24 -19.52
C GLN A 217 10.20 -11.60 -20.21
N ILE A 218 10.01 -12.68 -19.44
CA ILE A 218 9.75 -14.02 -19.99
C ILE A 218 8.42 -14.06 -20.75
N GLU A 219 7.35 -13.50 -20.18
CA GLU A 219 6.04 -13.42 -20.85
C GLU A 219 6.13 -12.61 -22.15
N LYS A 220 6.86 -11.48 -22.13
CA LYS A 220 7.11 -10.67 -23.31
C LYS A 220 7.89 -11.45 -24.36
N LEU A 221 8.99 -12.11 -23.99
CA LEU A 221 9.78 -12.94 -24.91
C LEU A 221 8.92 -14.05 -25.53
N ARG A 222 8.09 -14.74 -24.76
CA ARG A 222 7.16 -15.76 -25.27
C ARG A 222 6.15 -15.16 -26.25
N THR A 223 5.63 -13.96 -25.97
CA THR A 223 4.69 -13.25 -26.86
C THR A 223 5.37 -12.81 -28.16
N ASP A 224 6.58 -12.27 -28.08
CA ASP A 224 7.35 -11.82 -29.24
C ASP A 224 7.70 -13.03 -30.13
N ILE A 225 8.16 -14.14 -29.55
CA ILE A 225 8.42 -15.39 -30.26
C ILE A 225 7.16 -15.96 -30.89
N SER A 226 6.03 -15.96 -30.17
CA SER A 226 4.75 -16.40 -30.73
C SER A 226 4.34 -15.54 -31.93
N THR A 227 4.55 -14.22 -31.86
CA THR A 227 4.22 -13.30 -32.96
C THR A 227 5.10 -13.57 -34.18
N VAL A 228 6.41 -13.73 -33.98
CA VAL A 228 7.37 -14.05 -35.05
C VAL A 228 7.06 -15.42 -35.67
N ALA A 229 6.73 -16.43 -34.87
CA ALA A 229 6.35 -17.75 -35.36
C ALA A 229 5.07 -17.71 -36.21
N LEU A 230 4.08 -16.90 -35.82
CA LEU A 230 2.86 -16.69 -36.61
C LEU A 230 3.15 -16.00 -37.96
N TRP A 231 4.14 -15.11 -38.03
CA TRP A 231 4.56 -14.50 -39.30
C TRP A 231 5.25 -15.49 -40.25
N LYS A 232 5.72 -16.64 -39.75
CA LYS A 232 6.30 -17.71 -40.57
C LYS A 232 5.24 -18.65 -41.18
N LEU A 233 3.96 -18.46 -40.85
CA LEU A 233 2.89 -19.21 -41.50
C LEU A 233 2.86 -18.89 -43.01
N PRO A 234 2.47 -19.85 -43.87
CA PRO A 234 2.26 -19.58 -45.30
C PRO A 234 1.25 -18.45 -45.52
N SER A 235 1.42 -17.69 -46.60
CA SER A 235 0.66 -16.45 -46.86
C SER A 235 -0.84 -16.66 -46.99
N GLY A 236 -1.29 -17.81 -47.48
CA GLY A 236 -2.71 -18.17 -47.59
C GLY A 236 -3.29 -18.82 -46.33
N ALA A 237 -2.58 -18.80 -45.19
CA ALA A 237 -3.15 -19.25 -43.91
C ALA A 237 -4.44 -18.49 -43.58
N THR A 238 -5.51 -19.25 -43.34
CA THR A 238 -6.83 -18.72 -42.95
C THR A 238 -6.84 -18.29 -41.49
N ASP A 239 -7.80 -17.44 -41.11
CA ASP A 239 -7.95 -17.00 -39.72
C ASP A 239 -8.13 -18.14 -38.70
N PRO A 240 -8.93 -19.20 -38.95
CA PRO A 240 -8.98 -20.35 -38.04
C PRO A 240 -7.65 -21.07 -37.91
N GLU A 241 -6.85 -21.18 -38.99
CA GLU A 241 -5.52 -21.80 -38.94
C GLU A 241 -4.53 -20.93 -38.15
N LYS A 242 -4.58 -19.61 -38.31
CA LYS A 242 -3.79 -18.67 -37.49
C LYS A 242 -4.15 -18.79 -36.01
N ALA A 243 -5.43 -18.91 -35.69
CA ALA A 243 -5.91 -19.11 -34.31
C ALA A 243 -5.44 -20.47 -33.76
N GLN A 244 -5.51 -21.53 -34.56
CA GLN A 244 -5.00 -22.85 -34.19
C GLN A 244 -3.49 -22.83 -33.96
N ALA A 245 -2.73 -22.20 -34.85
CA ALA A 245 -1.28 -22.02 -34.73
C ALA A 245 -0.92 -21.29 -33.42
N ALA A 246 -1.61 -20.18 -33.12
CA ALA A 246 -1.40 -19.42 -31.89
C ALA A 246 -1.66 -20.26 -30.63
N SER A 247 -2.70 -21.11 -30.66
CA SER A 247 -3.02 -22.04 -29.57
C SER A 247 -1.93 -23.11 -29.40
N LEU A 248 -1.48 -23.73 -30.50
CA LEU A 248 -0.42 -24.74 -30.47
C LEU A 248 0.90 -24.18 -29.94
N ILE A 249 1.30 -22.98 -30.41
CA ILE A 249 2.50 -22.30 -29.94
C ILE A 249 2.40 -22.02 -28.44
N ARG A 250 1.27 -21.46 -27.97
CA ARG A 250 1.07 -21.14 -26.55
C ARG A 250 1.19 -22.40 -25.68
N GLN A 251 0.51 -23.48 -26.06
CA GLN A 251 0.56 -24.75 -25.33
C GLN A 251 1.98 -25.36 -25.32
N ALA A 252 2.75 -25.19 -26.40
CA ALA A 252 4.12 -25.68 -26.46
C ALA A 252 5.07 -24.85 -25.57
N LEU A 253 4.96 -23.51 -25.61
CA LEU A 253 5.77 -22.60 -24.80
C LEU A 253 5.45 -22.69 -23.30
N GLU A 254 4.20 -23.00 -22.93
CA GLU A 254 3.81 -23.21 -21.52
C GLU A 254 4.52 -24.39 -20.86
N LYS A 255 4.89 -25.43 -21.63
CA LYS A 255 5.60 -26.61 -21.12
C LYS A 255 7.08 -26.36 -20.83
N LEU A 256 7.64 -25.27 -21.36
CA LEU A 256 9.06 -24.95 -21.18
C LEU A 256 9.30 -24.22 -19.86
N PRO A 257 10.48 -24.44 -19.24
CA PRO A 257 10.83 -23.75 -18.02
C PRO A 257 11.03 -22.24 -18.27
N ALA A 258 10.92 -21.45 -17.20
CA ALA A 258 11.03 -19.99 -17.22
C ALA A 258 12.41 -19.48 -17.70
N ASN A 259 13.45 -20.31 -17.58
CA ASN A 259 14.83 -20.00 -17.96
C ASN A 259 15.24 -20.59 -19.32
N ALA A 260 14.29 -21.10 -20.12
CA ALA A 260 14.58 -21.60 -21.46
C ALA A 260 15.24 -20.51 -22.32
N ALA A 261 16.24 -20.89 -23.10
CA ALA A 261 16.93 -19.95 -23.96
C ALA A 261 16.05 -19.54 -25.16
N ASP A 262 16.30 -18.35 -25.72
CA ASP A 262 15.52 -17.82 -26.86
C ASP A 262 15.49 -18.79 -28.04
N PHE A 263 16.61 -19.44 -28.37
CA PHE A 263 16.67 -20.42 -29.46
C PHE A 263 15.81 -21.67 -29.20
N GLU A 264 15.70 -22.11 -27.94
CA GLU A 264 14.86 -23.27 -27.56
C GLU A 264 13.38 -22.93 -27.70
N LEU A 265 12.99 -21.75 -27.22
CA LEU A 265 11.62 -21.24 -27.35
C LEU A 265 11.20 -21.13 -28.82
N ARG A 266 12.09 -20.62 -29.69
CA ARG A 266 11.84 -20.53 -31.14
C ARG A 266 11.72 -21.90 -31.80
N ALA A 267 12.65 -22.81 -31.51
CA ALA A 267 12.64 -24.16 -32.08
C ALA A 267 11.35 -24.90 -31.72
N VAL A 268 10.92 -24.82 -30.46
CA VAL A 268 9.68 -25.46 -29.99
C VAL A 268 8.43 -24.81 -30.62
N ALA A 269 8.42 -23.48 -30.77
CA ALA A 269 7.31 -22.79 -31.44
C ALA A 269 7.19 -23.22 -32.92
N GLU A 270 8.31 -23.34 -33.63
CA GLU A 270 8.36 -23.77 -35.03
C GLU A 270 7.94 -25.23 -35.19
N GLU A 271 8.45 -26.12 -34.33
CA GLU A 271 8.08 -27.53 -34.32
C GLU A 271 6.58 -27.73 -34.06
N ALA A 272 6.01 -26.94 -33.13
CA ALA A 272 4.59 -27.00 -32.79
C ALA A 272 3.66 -26.72 -33.98
N ILE A 273 4.07 -25.83 -34.90
CA ILE A 273 3.28 -25.47 -36.08
C ILE A 273 3.73 -26.18 -37.36
N ALA A 274 4.83 -26.92 -37.35
CA ALA A 274 5.40 -27.55 -38.55
C ALA A 274 4.41 -28.46 -39.29
N ARG A 275 3.57 -29.20 -38.55
CA ARG A 275 2.52 -30.03 -39.16
C ARG A 275 1.43 -29.18 -39.81
N LEU A 276 1.02 -28.09 -39.17
CA LEU A 276 0.00 -27.19 -39.69
C LEU A 276 0.51 -26.44 -40.93
N CYS A 277 1.75 -25.94 -40.92
CA CYS A 277 2.37 -25.33 -42.09
C CYS A 277 2.40 -26.27 -43.30
N ARG A 278 2.73 -27.55 -43.09
CA ARG A 278 2.67 -28.56 -44.17
C ARG A 278 1.26 -28.75 -44.71
N ALA A 279 0.25 -28.79 -43.84
CA ALA A 279 -1.14 -28.91 -44.25
C ALA A 279 -1.62 -27.69 -45.05
N ILE A 280 -1.28 -26.47 -44.62
CA ILE A 280 -1.62 -25.22 -45.33
C ILE A 280 -0.98 -25.21 -46.73
N LYS A 281 0.33 -25.49 -46.82
CA LYS A 281 1.03 -25.56 -48.11
C LYS A 281 0.42 -26.60 -49.04
N ARG A 282 0.04 -27.76 -48.51
CA ARG A 282 -0.63 -28.80 -49.31
C ARG A 282 -1.97 -28.30 -49.84
N ARG A 283 -2.78 -27.65 -49.01
CA ARG A 283 -4.07 -27.07 -49.44
C ARG A 283 -3.88 -26.00 -50.51
N GLU A 284 -2.92 -25.09 -50.33
CA GLU A 284 -2.58 -24.06 -51.32
C GLU A 284 -2.19 -24.69 -52.66
N LEU A 285 -1.28 -25.67 -52.65
CA LEU A 285 -0.86 -26.40 -53.85
C LEU A 285 -2.04 -27.08 -54.55
N VAL A 286 -2.90 -27.75 -53.79
CA VAL A 286 -4.09 -28.40 -54.36
C VAL A 286 -5.00 -27.37 -55.01
N GLN A 287 -5.24 -26.25 -54.35
CA GLN A 287 -6.06 -25.17 -54.89
C GLN A 287 -5.46 -24.60 -56.18
N GLU A 288 -4.18 -24.23 -56.17
CA GLU A 288 -3.47 -23.68 -57.33
C GLU A 288 -3.45 -24.66 -58.52
N ALA A 289 -3.24 -25.96 -58.27
CA ALA A 289 -3.27 -26.98 -59.30
C ALA A 289 -4.69 -27.15 -59.90
N THR A 290 -5.73 -27.18 -59.07
CA THR A 290 -7.12 -27.29 -59.55
C THR A 290 -7.60 -26.05 -60.30
N ASP A 291 -7.19 -24.85 -59.86
CA ASP A 291 -7.51 -23.60 -60.55
C ASP A 291 -6.74 -23.47 -61.87
N TRP A 292 -5.47 -23.91 -61.91
CA TRP A 292 -4.72 -24.03 -63.16
C TRP A 292 -5.43 -24.97 -64.15
N ALA A 293 -5.83 -26.17 -63.71
CA ALA A 293 -6.51 -27.15 -64.56
C ALA A 293 -7.82 -26.58 -65.15
N ALA A 294 -8.63 -25.91 -64.31
CA ALA A 294 -9.86 -25.27 -64.77
C ALA A 294 -9.62 -24.09 -65.75
N GLN A 295 -8.46 -23.43 -65.69
CA GLN A 295 -8.07 -22.38 -66.63
C GLN A 295 -7.54 -22.91 -67.96
N GLN A 296 -7.15 -24.19 -68.04
CA GLN A 296 -6.72 -24.80 -69.30
C GLN A 296 -7.90 -25.19 -70.20
N LEU A 297 -9.11 -25.29 -69.65
CA LEU A 297 -10.28 -25.65 -70.42
C LEU A 297 -10.61 -24.59 -71.50
N PRO A 298 -11.21 -25.00 -72.64
CA PRO A 298 -11.67 -24.09 -73.69
C PRO A 298 -12.62 -23.00 -73.17
N TRP A 299 -12.73 -21.89 -73.89
CA TRP A 299 -13.58 -20.77 -73.46
C TRP A 299 -15.07 -21.13 -73.45
N GLU A 300 -15.46 -22.13 -74.24
CA GLU A 300 -16.79 -22.73 -74.33
C GLU A 300 -17.14 -23.61 -73.12
N ALA A 301 -16.19 -23.87 -72.23
CA ALA A 301 -16.40 -24.68 -71.04
C ALA A 301 -17.45 -24.06 -70.10
N THR A 302 -18.44 -24.87 -69.74
CA THR A 302 -19.48 -24.49 -68.79
C THR A 302 -18.97 -24.60 -67.34
N ASP A 303 -19.70 -23.99 -66.40
CA ASP A 303 -19.39 -24.16 -64.97
C ASP A 303 -19.55 -25.61 -64.51
N ALA A 304 -20.41 -26.40 -65.18
CA ALA A 304 -20.54 -27.82 -64.89
C ALA A 304 -19.28 -28.60 -65.27
N ASP A 305 -18.68 -28.31 -66.44
CA ASP A 305 -17.45 -28.95 -66.90
C ASP A 305 -16.29 -28.61 -65.93
N LYS A 306 -16.14 -27.34 -65.57
CA LYS A 306 -15.15 -26.87 -64.59
C LYS A 306 -15.31 -27.55 -63.23
N ASN A 307 -16.55 -27.75 -62.77
CA ASN A 307 -16.82 -28.39 -61.50
C ASN A 307 -16.64 -29.92 -61.54
N SER A 308 -16.84 -30.57 -62.69
CA SER A 308 -16.51 -31.99 -62.86
C SER A 308 -15.00 -32.18 -62.81
N LEU A 309 -14.26 -31.45 -63.65
CA LEU A 309 -12.80 -31.50 -63.68
C LEU A 309 -12.19 -31.22 -62.30
N ARG A 310 -12.66 -30.17 -61.59
CA ARG A 310 -12.18 -29.88 -60.23
C ARG A 310 -12.36 -31.05 -59.28
N ARG A 311 -13.46 -31.80 -59.36
CA ARG A 311 -13.71 -32.96 -58.50
C ARG A 311 -12.73 -34.09 -58.81
N GLU A 312 -12.55 -34.40 -60.08
CA GLU A 312 -11.62 -35.44 -60.54
C GLU A 312 -10.17 -35.07 -60.20
N CYS A 313 -9.77 -33.80 -60.40
CA CYS A 313 -8.48 -33.31 -59.96
C CYS A 313 -8.29 -33.45 -58.44
N LEU A 314 -9.31 -33.15 -57.63
CA LEU A 314 -9.22 -33.32 -56.17
C LEU A 314 -9.04 -34.79 -55.77
N GLU A 315 -9.70 -35.72 -56.46
CA GLU A 315 -9.54 -37.16 -56.26
C GLU A 315 -8.13 -37.62 -56.63
N ALA A 316 -7.63 -37.24 -57.82
CA ALA A 316 -6.26 -37.56 -58.26
C ALA A 316 -5.20 -36.97 -57.31
N LEU A 317 -5.34 -35.71 -56.91
CA LEU A 317 -4.41 -35.07 -55.97
C LEU A 317 -4.50 -35.64 -54.55
N ALA A 318 -5.56 -36.36 -54.18
CA ALA A 318 -5.65 -37.01 -52.87
C ALA A 318 -4.74 -38.26 -52.78
N GLU A 319 -4.42 -38.90 -53.91
CA GLU A 319 -3.56 -40.08 -53.97
C GLU A 319 -2.06 -39.74 -53.93
N LEU A 320 -1.71 -38.49 -54.27
CA LEU A 320 -0.33 -38.03 -54.31
C LEU A 320 0.29 -37.86 -52.91
N PRO A 321 1.58 -38.19 -52.73
CA PRO A 321 2.31 -37.92 -51.49
C PRO A 321 2.25 -36.45 -51.05
N ALA A 322 2.39 -36.19 -49.75
CA ALA A 322 2.21 -34.86 -49.17
C ALA A 322 3.33 -33.85 -49.52
N ASP A 323 4.46 -34.33 -50.03
CA ASP A 323 5.68 -33.58 -50.36
C ASP A 323 5.86 -33.32 -51.87
N VAL A 324 4.87 -33.68 -52.69
CA VAL A 324 4.84 -33.42 -54.13
C VAL A 324 4.90 -31.92 -54.42
N CYS A 325 5.70 -31.55 -55.43
CA CYS A 325 5.81 -30.16 -55.88
C CYS A 325 4.69 -29.77 -56.86
N GLU A 326 4.51 -28.47 -57.09
CA GLU A 326 3.48 -27.94 -57.98
C GLU A 326 3.61 -28.48 -59.42
N ALA A 327 4.85 -28.65 -59.92
CA ALA A 327 5.10 -29.16 -61.27
C ALA A 327 4.65 -30.62 -61.45
N GLU A 328 5.01 -31.49 -60.49
CA GLU A 328 4.58 -32.89 -60.47
C GLU A 328 3.05 -33.00 -60.31
N ALA A 329 2.44 -32.15 -59.50
CA ALA A 329 0.98 -32.09 -59.37
C ALA A 329 0.31 -31.70 -60.69
N ARG A 330 0.87 -30.74 -61.43
CA ARG A 330 0.35 -30.34 -62.75
C ARG A 330 0.54 -31.43 -63.81
N GLU A 331 1.72 -32.06 -63.84
CA GLU A 331 1.98 -33.20 -64.72
C GLU A 331 0.97 -34.33 -64.50
N HIS A 332 0.65 -34.63 -63.23
CA HIS A 332 -0.34 -35.64 -62.89
C HIS A 332 -1.78 -35.28 -63.31
N LEU A 333 -2.10 -33.99 -63.41
CA LEU A 333 -3.41 -33.52 -63.85
C LEU A 333 -3.52 -33.31 -65.37
N GLN A 334 -2.41 -33.37 -66.11
CA GLN A 334 -2.38 -33.06 -67.53
C GLN A 334 -3.29 -33.96 -68.34
N ASP A 335 -3.25 -35.28 -68.09
CA ASP A 335 -4.08 -36.25 -68.81
C ASP A 335 -5.59 -35.98 -68.60
N LEU A 336 -6.00 -35.62 -67.36
CA LEU A 336 -7.39 -35.27 -67.04
C LEU A 336 -7.83 -33.99 -67.75
N VAL A 337 -6.95 -32.99 -67.82
CA VAL A 337 -7.22 -31.74 -68.54
C VAL A 337 -7.38 -31.99 -70.03
N GLU A 338 -6.50 -32.80 -70.62
CA GLU A 338 -6.56 -33.15 -72.05
C GLU A 338 -7.83 -33.93 -72.39
N GLU A 339 -8.22 -34.88 -71.53
CA GLU A 339 -9.48 -35.63 -71.69
C GLU A 339 -10.70 -34.71 -71.62
N ALA A 340 -10.82 -33.88 -70.57
CA ALA A 340 -11.93 -32.94 -70.42
C ALA A 340 -11.99 -31.89 -71.55
N THR A 341 -10.82 -31.44 -72.04
CA THR A 341 -10.74 -30.51 -73.17
C THR A 341 -11.31 -31.14 -74.43
N LYS A 342 -10.91 -32.38 -74.72
CA LYS A 342 -11.40 -33.13 -75.88
C LYS A 342 -12.91 -33.36 -75.81
N GLU A 343 -13.46 -33.72 -74.66
CA GLU A 343 -14.93 -33.89 -74.50
C GLU A 343 -15.70 -32.60 -74.81
N ILE A 344 -15.18 -31.43 -74.39
CA ILE A 344 -15.79 -30.13 -74.67
C ILE A 344 -15.72 -29.80 -76.16
N GLU A 345 -14.56 -30.03 -76.79
CA GLU A 345 -14.37 -29.81 -78.23
C GLU A 345 -15.27 -30.73 -79.06
N ASP A 346 -15.38 -32.01 -78.71
CA ASP A 346 -16.27 -32.98 -79.38
C ASP A 346 -17.73 -32.55 -79.29
N ARG A 347 -18.16 -32.06 -78.12
CA ARG A 347 -19.52 -31.52 -77.90
C ARG A 347 -19.78 -30.26 -78.72
N GLU A 348 -18.82 -29.35 -78.83
CA GLU A 348 -18.97 -28.15 -79.67
C GLU A 348 -18.93 -28.49 -81.16
N ALA A 349 -18.11 -29.44 -81.57
CA ALA A 349 -18.10 -29.96 -82.94
C ALA A 349 -19.45 -30.59 -83.30
N GLU A 350 -20.06 -31.34 -82.38
CA GLU A 350 -21.41 -31.90 -82.56
C GLU A 350 -22.48 -30.81 -82.70
N LYS A 351 -22.47 -29.78 -81.84
CA LYS A 351 -23.40 -28.65 -81.97
C LYS A 351 -23.22 -27.89 -83.28
N GLU A 352 -21.99 -27.70 -83.72
CA GLU A 352 -21.71 -27.02 -84.98
C GLU A 352 -22.19 -27.87 -86.17
N ARG A 353 -22.02 -29.20 -86.13
CA ARG A 353 -22.63 -30.13 -87.10
C ARG A 353 -24.15 -30.00 -87.13
N GLU A 354 -24.80 -30.06 -85.97
CA GLU A 354 -26.25 -29.89 -85.85
C GLU A 354 -26.72 -28.52 -86.38
N ARG A 355 -25.93 -27.47 -86.16
CA ARG A 355 -26.23 -26.12 -86.64
C ARG A 355 -26.03 -25.96 -88.15
N ARG A 356 -25.04 -26.65 -88.73
CA ARG A 356 -24.76 -26.64 -90.16
C ARG A 356 -25.75 -27.45 -90.96
N LYS A 357 -26.21 -28.58 -90.42
CA LYS A 357 -27.11 -29.51 -91.10
C LYS A 357 -28.32 -28.83 -91.78
N PRO A 358 -29.10 -27.94 -91.13
CA PRO A 358 -30.19 -27.22 -91.80
C PRO A 358 -29.76 -26.33 -92.97
N GLN A 359 -28.55 -25.75 -92.90
CA GLN A 359 -28.01 -24.91 -93.98
C GLN A 359 -27.62 -25.77 -95.18
N LEU A 360 -27.04 -26.95 -94.93
CA LEU A 360 -26.72 -27.93 -95.95
C LEU A 360 -27.99 -28.49 -96.60
N VAL A 361 -29.01 -28.83 -95.81
CA VAL A 361 -30.33 -29.23 -96.34
C VAL A 361 -30.92 -28.14 -97.24
N THR A 362 -30.89 -26.87 -96.80
CA THR A 362 -31.36 -25.74 -97.61
C THR A 362 -30.58 -25.60 -98.92
N LEU A 363 -29.25 -25.79 -98.86
CA LEU A 363 -28.40 -25.77 -100.05
C LEU A 363 -28.77 -26.91 -101.02
N GLY A 364 -28.96 -28.13 -100.54
CA GLY A 364 -29.36 -29.28 -101.35
C GLY A 364 -30.73 -29.10 -102.00
N VAL A 365 -31.74 -28.66 -101.23
CA VAL A 365 -33.08 -28.34 -101.75
C VAL A 365 -33.02 -27.28 -102.85
N SER A 366 -32.10 -26.30 -102.76
CA SER A 366 -31.94 -25.30 -103.81
C SER A 366 -31.45 -25.85 -105.16
N GLN A 367 -30.87 -27.06 -105.19
CA GLN A 367 -30.41 -27.72 -106.41
C GLN A 367 -31.53 -28.32 -107.25
N VAL A 368 -32.71 -28.58 -106.67
CA VAL A 368 -33.85 -29.20 -107.37
C VAL A 368 -34.22 -28.43 -108.63
N PHE A 369 -34.27 -27.10 -108.53
CA PHE A 369 -34.57 -26.26 -109.69
C PHE A 369 -33.49 -26.35 -110.77
N CYS A 370 -32.21 -26.36 -110.40
CA CYS A 370 -31.11 -26.49 -111.34
C CYS A 370 -31.15 -27.86 -112.05
N TYR A 371 -31.44 -28.92 -111.31
CA TYR A 371 -31.51 -30.28 -111.82
C TYR A 371 -32.68 -30.48 -112.81
N LEU A 372 -33.89 -30.02 -112.48
CA LEU A 372 -35.03 -30.06 -113.41
C LEU A 372 -34.73 -29.29 -114.71
N LEU A 373 -34.01 -28.17 -114.63
CA LEU A 373 -33.57 -27.44 -115.82
C LEU A 373 -32.54 -28.22 -116.66
N GLU A 374 -31.70 -29.03 -116.04
CA GLU A 374 -30.75 -29.92 -116.73
C GLU A 374 -31.48 -31.05 -117.45
N LEU A 375 -32.36 -31.79 -116.77
CA LEU A 375 -33.19 -32.84 -117.36
C LEU A 375 -34.01 -32.34 -118.55
N LYS A 376 -34.59 -31.14 -118.43
CA LYS A 376 -35.31 -30.49 -119.53
C LYS A 376 -34.42 -30.23 -120.74
N ARG A 377 -33.17 -29.78 -120.52
CA ARG A 377 -32.22 -29.52 -121.60
C ARG A 377 -31.79 -30.79 -122.30
N GLU A 378 -31.69 -31.88 -121.56
CA GLU A 378 -31.34 -33.21 -122.05
C GLU A 378 -32.53 -33.90 -122.74
N GLY A 379 -33.75 -33.40 -122.50
CA GLY A 379 -34.98 -33.86 -123.14
C GLY A 379 -35.62 -35.05 -122.42
N GLU A 380 -35.22 -35.29 -121.17
CA GLU A 380 -35.75 -36.39 -120.34
C GLU A 380 -37.13 -36.06 -119.78
N ILE A 381 -37.40 -34.78 -119.52
CA ILE A 381 -38.71 -34.27 -119.11
C ILE A 381 -39.22 -33.18 -120.07
N SER A 382 -40.55 -33.05 -120.15
CA SER A 382 -41.20 -32.03 -120.96
C SER A 382 -41.04 -30.62 -120.37
N SER A 383 -41.32 -29.59 -121.18
CA SER A 383 -41.30 -28.21 -120.69
C SER A 383 -42.44 -27.92 -119.70
N GLU A 384 -43.54 -28.68 -119.71
CA GLU A 384 -44.64 -28.47 -118.76
C GLU A 384 -44.27 -29.06 -117.39
N GLU A 385 -43.74 -30.29 -117.36
CA GLU A 385 -43.25 -30.95 -116.15
C GLU A 385 -42.12 -30.17 -115.46
N ALA A 386 -41.15 -29.65 -116.24
CA ALA A 386 -40.04 -28.88 -115.68
C ALA A 386 -40.46 -27.56 -115.00
N TRP A 387 -41.66 -27.06 -115.28
CA TRP A 387 -42.22 -25.86 -114.65
C TRP A 387 -43.42 -26.18 -113.74
N ASP A 388 -43.74 -27.46 -113.53
CA ASP A 388 -44.81 -27.88 -112.65
C ASP A 388 -44.43 -27.58 -111.20
N SER A 389 -45.26 -26.76 -110.54
CA SER A 389 -45.05 -26.39 -109.16
C SER A 389 -45.30 -27.54 -108.19
N GLU A 390 -46.17 -28.49 -108.54
CA GLU A 390 -46.48 -29.65 -107.70
C GLU A 390 -45.31 -30.63 -107.72
N LEU A 391 -44.87 -31.07 -108.90
CA LEU A 391 -43.67 -31.93 -109.06
C LEU A 391 -42.44 -31.33 -108.38
N ARG A 392 -42.21 -30.03 -108.56
CA ARG A 392 -41.09 -29.34 -107.92
C ARG A 392 -41.21 -29.37 -106.39
N GLN A 393 -42.40 -29.15 -105.83
CA GLN A 393 -42.60 -29.19 -104.38
C GLN A 393 -42.43 -30.59 -103.81
N GLU A 394 -42.89 -31.62 -104.54
CA GLU A 394 -42.71 -33.02 -104.17
C GLU A 394 -41.22 -33.38 -104.12
N LEU A 395 -40.45 -33.05 -105.16
CA LEU A 395 -39.00 -33.25 -105.19
C LEU A 395 -38.26 -32.42 -104.13
N GLU A 396 -38.63 -31.15 -103.92
CA GLU A 396 -38.05 -30.33 -102.85
C GLU A 396 -38.32 -30.92 -101.46
N GLN A 397 -39.48 -31.55 -101.25
CA GLN A 397 -39.82 -32.23 -99.99
C GLN A 397 -39.06 -33.55 -99.85
N ALA A 398 -39.00 -34.38 -100.90
CA ALA A 398 -38.27 -35.64 -100.87
C ALA A 398 -36.77 -35.42 -100.65
N VAL A 399 -36.16 -34.46 -101.36
CA VAL A 399 -34.75 -34.06 -101.13
C VAL A 399 -34.55 -33.53 -99.73
N ARG A 400 -35.49 -32.76 -99.17
CA ARG A 400 -35.39 -32.29 -97.78
C ARG A 400 -35.38 -33.45 -96.80
N GLU A 401 -36.35 -34.36 -96.89
CA GLU A 401 -36.47 -35.52 -95.99
C GLU A 401 -35.26 -36.44 -96.10
N GLY A 402 -34.83 -36.78 -97.33
CA GLY A 402 -33.65 -37.62 -97.55
C GLY A 402 -32.36 -36.98 -97.04
N LEU A 403 -32.14 -35.67 -97.26
CA LEU A 403 -30.97 -34.98 -96.71
C LEU A 403 -31.04 -34.81 -95.19
N GLU A 404 -32.22 -34.62 -94.61
CA GLU A 404 -32.41 -34.60 -93.15
C GLU A 404 -32.04 -35.94 -92.51
N ASP A 405 -32.27 -37.06 -93.20
CA ASP A 405 -31.91 -38.39 -92.73
C ASP A 405 -30.43 -38.73 -92.97
N GLU A 406 -29.88 -38.39 -94.13
CA GLU A 406 -28.52 -38.83 -94.52
C GLU A 406 -27.39 -37.91 -94.06
N LEU A 407 -27.62 -36.59 -93.91
CA LEU A 407 -26.54 -35.66 -93.59
C LEU A 407 -26.10 -35.76 -92.12
N SER A 408 -24.79 -35.82 -91.90
CA SER A 408 -24.14 -35.75 -90.59
C SER A 408 -23.81 -34.31 -90.15
N GLY A 409 -23.74 -33.37 -91.10
CA GLY A 409 -23.36 -31.97 -90.87
C GLY A 409 -21.90 -31.64 -91.21
N ASP A 410 -21.09 -32.65 -91.53
CA ASP A 410 -19.68 -32.51 -91.96
C ASP A 410 -19.52 -32.49 -93.49
N GLU A 411 -20.60 -32.71 -94.24
CA GLU A 411 -20.56 -32.80 -95.69
C GLU A 411 -20.16 -31.47 -96.34
N THR A 412 -19.36 -31.57 -97.39
CA THR A 412 -19.02 -30.45 -98.27
C THR A 412 -20.22 -30.09 -99.16
N PRO A 413 -20.31 -28.84 -99.64
CA PRO A 413 -21.35 -28.41 -100.58
C PRO A 413 -21.53 -29.32 -101.80
N LYS A 414 -20.43 -29.94 -102.25
CA LYS A 414 -20.43 -30.86 -103.39
C LYS A 414 -21.04 -32.21 -103.02
N GLU A 415 -20.65 -32.77 -101.88
CA GLU A 415 -21.23 -34.04 -101.39
C GLU A 415 -22.75 -33.89 -101.18
N VAL A 416 -23.20 -32.75 -100.64
CA VAL A 416 -24.63 -32.44 -100.51
C VAL A 416 -25.33 -32.38 -101.88
N GLN A 417 -24.70 -31.77 -102.88
CA GLN A 417 -25.24 -31.73 -104.24
C GLN A 417 -25.35 -33.14 -104.85
N ASP A 418 -24.32 -33.96 -104.66
CA ASP A 418 -24.27 -35.33 -105.19
C ASP A 418 -25.36 -36.20 -104.54
N ILE A 419 -25.55 -36.13 -103.22
CA ILE A 419 -26.63 -36.81 -102.49
C ILE A 419 -28.01 -36.32 -102.93
N ALA A 420 -28.20 -35.00 -103.03
CA ALA A 420 -29.48 -34.42 -103.46
C ALA A 420 -29.86 -34.88 -104.87
N ARG A 421 -28.89 -34.97 -105.79
CA ARG A 421 -29.13 -35.48 -107.14
C ARG A 421 -29.55 -36.95 -107.11
N GLN A 422 -28.87 -37.79 -106.31
CA GLN A 422 -29.24 -39.19 -106.17
C GLN A 422 -30.68 -39.36 -105.66
N ILE A 423 -31.10 -38.60 -104.65
CA ILE A 423 -32.49 -38.64 -104.15
C ILE A 423 -33.48 -38.26 -105.26
N MET A 424 -33.17 -37.24 -106.07
CA MET A 424 -34.05 -36.84 -107.19
C MET A 424 -34.09 -37.88 -108.31
N ASP A 425 -32.95 -38.50 -108.62
CA ASP A 425 -32.88 -39.61 -109.58
C ASP A 425 -33.80 -40.76 -109.09
N ASP A 426 -33.68 -41.14 -107.82
CA ASP A 426 -34.45 -42.23 -107.19
C ASP A 426 -35.97 -41.95 -107.12
N GLU A 427 -36.39 -40.69 -106.97
CA GLU A 427 -37.82 -40.29 -106.94
C GLU A 427 -38.46 -40.16 -108.33
N LEU A 428 -37.66 -40.03 -109.38
CA LEU A 428 -38.12 -39.91 -110.77
C LEU A 428 -38.16 -41.25 -111.52
N GLU A 429 -37.49 -42.29 -111.00
CA GLU A 429 -37.58 -43.69 -111.47
C GLU A 429 -38.89 -44.37 -111.07
#